data_AF-A0A7K9V8N9-F1
#
_entry.id   AF-A0A7K9V8N9-F1
#
_cell.length_a   1.000
_cell.length_b   1.000
_cell.length_c   1.000
_cell.angle_alpha   90.00
_cell.angle_beta   90.00
_cell.angle_gamma   90.00
#
_symmetry.space_group_name_H-M   'P 1'
#
loop_
_entity.id
_entity.type
_entity.pdbx_description
1 polymer ?
#
loop_
_entity_poly.entity_id
_entity_poly.type
_entity_poly.pdbx_seq_one_letter_code
_entity_poly.pdbx_strand_id
1 'polypeptide(L)'
;GLAPEANKLVSSLKTMPMLHDDAYAQETKLYKFHEFPDNTLVLPVSKENKRIFYTILELSPLLDSSNMTPEDWAKIAKTLEEHYEKYDGFVILHGTDTMAYTASALSFMCENLGKTVVLTGSQVPIYKLQNDGRANLLGALLFAGQFVIPEVCLYFYNKLYRGNRVTKVDAGSFNAFSSPNLPPLANAEVDITINWETVWRANTKKKFRVHTNMNRNVGLLRIFPGITAAAVKAFLQPPIEGIVLETYGSGNAPNSREDLLEELKRATERKVVILNCTQCLRGSVTAVYATGQTLADVGVIPGGDMTPEAALTKLSYTLSKSELTWEEKRQMLSENLRGEMTVVPTRAKISLRDSKFIQAIARSLSISCKEELEAVRDVLIPLLACAAAKLGDIDALRAVAEMGGNLSCEDYDGRTPLHIAASEGHLPLVEYLLTSGATVYARDRYGSTPLMNAIKFRHIPVINLLRETGAHLSSHDLENTGTTLCSLAAKGDLDGLYAWYLAGADLEQTGYDGKNPLQVAKATGHNEVLDFFRQ
;
A
#
# COMPACT_ATOMS: atom_id res chain seq x y z
N GLY A 1 8.05 34.30 7.35
CA GLY A 1 8.29 32.88 7.03
C GLY A 1 7.06 32.31 6.35
N LEU A 2 7.19 31.18 5.67
CA LEU A 2 6.04 30.40 5.23
C LEU A 2 5.46 29.68 6.47
N ALA A 3 4.14 29.62 6.59
CA ALA A 3 3.44 28.90 7.66
C ALA A 3 2.21 28.20 7.07
N PRO A 4 1.72 27.10 7.67
CA PRO A 4 0.51 26.46 7.21
C PRO A 4 -0.71 27.39 7.30
N GLU A 5 -1.53 27.43 6.24
CA GLU A 5 -2.74 28.26 6.16
C GLU A 5 -3.99 27.38 6.08
N ALA A 6 -4.83 27.42 7.11
CA ALA A 6 -6.04 26.61 7.21
C ALA A 6 -7.19 27.11 6.32
N ASN A 7 -8.07 26.21 5.90
CA ASN A 7 -9.31 26.46 5.14
C ASN A 7 -9.14 27.15 3.77
N LYS A 8 -7.93 27.13 3.20
CA LYS A 8 -7.62 27.82 1.93
C LYS A 8 -7.48 26.88 0.73
N LEU A 9 -7.16 25.62 0.98
CA LEU A 9 -6.80 24.68 -0.09
C LEU A 9 -7.99 24.43 -1.03
N VAL A 10 -9.16 24.06 -0.49
CA VAL A 10 -10.35 23.70 -1.29
C VAL A 10 -10.77 24.82 -2.23
N SER A 11 -10.94 26.04 -1.72
CA SER A 11 -11.35 27.20 -2.52
C SER A 11 -10.33 27.52 -3.60
N SER A 12 -9.04 27.34 -3.31
CA SER A 12 -7.98 27.53 -4.31
C SER A 12 -8.02 26.45 -5.39
N LEU A 13 -8.17 25.18 -5.03
CA LEU A 13 -8.22 24.06 -5.98
C LEU A 13 -9.42 24.17 -6.94
N LYS A 14 -10.58 24.64 -6.45
CA LYS A 14 -11.76 24.88 -7.29
C LYS A 14 -11.53 25.88 -8.42
N THR A 15 -10.53 26.76 -8.29
CA THR A 15 -10.16 27.73 -9.32
C THR A 15 -9.09 27.23 -10.30
N MET A 16 -8.60 26.01 -10.13
CA MET A 16 -7.55 25.41 -10.97
C MET A 16 -8.14 24.34 -11.90
N PRO A 17 -8.32 24.60 -13.22
CA PRO A 17 -9.00 23.66 -14.13
C PRO A 17 -8.34 22.27 -14.22
N MET A 18 -7.02 22.19 -14.00
CA MET A 18 -6.30 20.91 -13.97
C MET A 18 -6.63 20.04 -12.74
N LEU A 19 -7.19 20.62 -11.69
CA LEU A 19 -7.55 19.96 -10.43
C LEU A 19 -9.07 20.01 -10.15
N HIS A 20 -9.83 20.80 -10.90
CA HIS A 20 -11.29 20.83 -10.78
C HIS A 20 -11.97 21.08 -12.13
N ASP A 21 -12.79 20.14 -12.58
CA ASP A 21 -13.68 20.28 -13.72
C ASP A 21 -15.04 20.86 -13.27
N ASP A 22 -15.12 22.18 -13.19
CA ASP A 22 -16.32 22.91 -12.75
C ASP A 22 -17.51 22.72 -13.69
N ALA A 23 -17.25 22.60 -15.01
CA ALA A 23 -18.30 22.38 -16.00
C ALA A 23 -19.01 21.04 -15.74
N TYR A 24 -18.23 19.97 -15.55
CA TYR A 24 -18.78 18.66 -15.20
C TYR A 24 -19.52 18.69 -13.85
N ALA A 25 -18.95 19.34 -12.83
CA ALA A 25 -19.57 19.44 -11.51
C ALA A 25 -20.94 20.15 -11.55
N GLN A 26 -21.08 21.19 -12.37
CA GLN A 26 -22.35 21.90 -12.56
C GLN A 26 -23.37 21.08 -13.35
N GLU A 27 -22.93 20.45 -14.45
CA GLU A 27 -23.78 19.62 -15.32
C GLU A 27 -24.38 18.44 -14.55
N THR A 28 -23.54 17.72 -13.80
CA THR A 28 -23.92 16.58 -12.97
C THR A 28 -24.58 16.97 -11.65
N LYS A 29 -24.67 18.28 -11.35
CA LYS A 29 -25.22 18.80 -10.09
C LYS A 29 -24.57 18.14 -8.87
N LEU A 30 -23.25 17.96 -8.90
CA LEU A 30 -22.46 17.20 -7.92
C LEU A 30 -22.82 17.52 -6.46
N TYR A 31 -23.14 18.78 -6.16
CA TYR A 31 -23.42 19.26 -4.80
C TYR A 31 -24.90 19.29 -4.40
N LYS A 32 -25.85 19.05 -5.32
CA LYS A 32 -27.30 19.24 -5.04
C LYS A 32 -27.96 18.07 -4.32
N PHE A 33 -27.45 16.84 -4.49
CA PHE A 33 -28.12 15.64 -4.00
C PHE A 33 -27.55 15.12 -2.67
N HIS A 34 -26.70 15.90 -1.98
CA HIS A 34 -26.01 15.53 -0.73
C HIS A 34 -25.19 14.23 -0.79
N GLU A 35 -25.00 13.66 -1.98
CA GLU A 35 -24.17 12.47 -2.20
C GLU A 35 -22.69 12.76 -1.89
N PHE A 36 -22.23 13.97 -2.26
CA PHE A 36 -20.87 14.42 -2.05
C PHE A 36 -20.80 15.65 -1.13
N PRO A 37 -19.87 15.67 -0.16
CA PRO A 37 -19.55 16.87 0.61
C PRO A 37 -19.09 18.06 -0.25
N ASP A 38 -19.28 19.30 0.21
CA ASP A 38 -18.90 20.53 -0.52
C ASP A 38 -17.38 20.68 -0.80
N ASN A 39 -16.56 19.97 -0.03
CA ASN A 39 -15.11 19.83 -0.19
C ASN A 39 -14.70 18.68 -1.12
N THR A 40 -15.65 18.10 -1.86
CA THR A 40 -15.39 17.16 -2.95
C THR A 40 -15.09 17.92 -4.22
N LEU A 41 -14.05 17.50 -4.93
CA LEU A 41 -13.66 18.00 -6.24
C LEU A 41 -13.58 16.82 -7.22
N VAL A 42 -13.61 17.15 -8.50
CA VAL A 42 -13.57 16.19 -9.60
C VAL A 42 -12.49 16.61 -10.59
N LEU A 43 -11.60 15.68 -10.94
CA LEU A 43 -10.61 15.92 -11.98
C LEU A 43 -11.24 15.88 -13.39
N PRO A 44 -10.61 16.54 -14.38
CA PRO A 44 -10.89 16.27 -15.78
C PRO A 44 -10.72 14.78 -16.13
N VAL A 45 -11.35 14.34 -17.22
CA VAL A 45 -11.22 12.95 -17.69
C VAL A 45 -9.77 12.63 -18.03
N SER A 46 -9.29 11.50 -17.52
CA SER A 46 -7.95 10.97 -17.82
C SER A 46 -7.86 10.36 -19.22
N LYS A 47 -6.64 10.06 -19.70
CA LYS A 47 -6.42 9.36 -20.98
C LYS A 47 -7.14 8.00 -21.03
N GLU A 48 -7.29 7.36 -19.88
CA GLU A 48 -7.93 6.06 -19.69
C GLU A 48 -9.47 6.16 -19.60
N ASN A 49 -10.05 7.33 -19.92
CA ASN A 49 -11.47 7.63 -19.80
C ASN A 49 -12.04 7.41 -18.38
N LYS A 50 -11.18 7.49 -17.36
CA LYS A 50 -11.58 7.45 -15.94
C LYS A 50 -11.68 8.87 -15.39
N ARG A 51 -12.63 9.08 -14.47
CA ARG A 51 -12.81 10.34 -13.75
C ARG A 51 -12.59 10.11 -12.26
N ILE A 52 -11.83 10.99 -11.62
CA ILE A 52 -11.45 10.87 -10.21
C ILE A 52 -12.18 11.93 -9.41
N PHE A 53 -12.96 11.48 -8.42
CA PHE A 53 -13.56 12.32 -7.41
C PHE A 53 -12.70 12.23 -6.15
N TYR A 54 -12.40 13.37 -5.53
CA TYR A 54 -11.56 13.40 -4.34
C TYR A 54 -12.08 14.44 -3.34
N THR A 55 -12.07 14.06 -2.07
CA THR A 55 -12.58 14.89 -0.98
C THR A 55 -11.41 15.35 -0.11
N ILE A 56 -11.30 16.65 0.13
CA ILE A 56 -10.21 17.21 0.94
C ILE A 56 -10.59 17.21 2.42
N LEU A 57 -9.92 16.39 3.21
CA LEU A 57 -10.00 16.42 4.67
C LEU A 57 -8.78 17.17 5.22
N GLU A 58 -9.03 18.29 5.91
CA GLU A 58 -7.97 19.10 6.52
C GLU A 58 -7.81 18.73 8.00
N LEU A 59 -6.65 18.16 8.36
CA LEU A 59 -6.33 17.86 9.75
C LEU A 59 -5.99 19.15 10.50
N SER A 60 -6.48 19.26 11.74
CA SER A 60 -6.24 20.43 12.60
C SER A 60 -5.47 20.06 13.87
N PRO A 61 -4.42 20.81 14.25
CA PRO A 61 -3.84 21.92 13.48
C PRO A 61 -3.07 21.42 12.26
N LEU A 62 -2.89 22.29 11.26
CA LEU A 62 -1.90 22.06 10.21
C LEU A 62 -0.49 22.22 10.78
N LEU A 63 0.43 21.35 10.36
CA LEU A 63 1.77 21.27 10.92
C LEU A 63 2.84 21.55 9.87
N ASP A 64 3.91 22.21 10.31
CA ASP A 64 5.20 22.03 9.68
C ASP A 64 5.71 20.61 10.00
N SER A 65 6.17 19.89 8.99
CA SER A 65 6.62 18.51 9.13
C SER A 65 7.76 18.34 10.13
N SER A 66 8.56 19.39 10.38
CA SER A 66 9.63 19.36 11.39
C SER A 66 9.10 19.20 12.83
N ASN A 67 7.83 19.52 13.07
CA ASN A 67 7.19 19.43 14.38
C ASN A 67 6.37 18.15 14.57
N MET A 68 6.34 17.26 13.57
CA MET A 68 5.53 16.06 13.63
C MET A 68 6.13 14.99 14.54
N THR A 69 5.25 14.31 15.28
CA THR A 69 5.61 13.22 16.20
C THR A 69 4.88 11.92 15.85
N PRO A 70 5.19 10.79 16.51
CA PRO A 70 4.45 9.55 16.31
C PRO A 70 2.94 9.66 16.58
N GLU A 71 2.51 10.58 17.45
CA GLU A 71 1.11 10.86 17.69
C GLU A 71 0.41 11.46 16.45
N ASP A 72 1.09 12.30 15.68
CA ASP A 72 0.57 12.84 14.42
C ASP A 72 0.46 11.76 13.34
N TRP A 73 1.45 10.86 13.27
CA TRP A 73 1.38 9.69 12.39
C TRP A 73 0.19 8.79 12.76
N ALA A 74 -0.05 8.57 14.06
CA ALA A 74 -1.19 7.80 14.55
C ALA A 74 -2.53 8.43 14.19
N LYS A 75 -2.61 9.77 14.22
CA LYS A 75 -3.79 10.50 13.77
C LYS A 75 -4.07 10.28 12.29
N ILE A 76 -3.03 10.43 11.44
CA ILE A 76 -3.16 10.16 10.00
C ILE A 76 -3.62 8.72 9.77
N ALA A 77 -2.98 7.75 10.41
CA ALA A 77 -3.30 6.34 10.22
C ALA A 77 -4.74 6.01 10.65
N LYS A 78 -5.21 6.51 11.81
CA LYS A 78 -6.61 6.34 12.24
C LYS A 78 -7.60 6.96 11.27
N THR A 79 -7.31 8.15 10.74
CA THR A 79 -8.15 8.78 9.73
C THR A 79 -8.24 7.94 8.45
N LEU A 80 -7.15 7.28 8.04
CA LEU A 80 -7.19 6.31 6.93
C LEU A 80 -8.09 5.12 7.25
N GLU A 81 -8.00 4.57 8.47
CA GLU A 81 -8.85 3.45 8.93
C GLU A 81 -10.34 3.79 8.93
N GLU A 82 -10.70 4.94 9.49
CA GLU A 82 -12.08 5.44 9.54
C GLU A 82 -12.72 5.59 8.15
N HIS A 83 -11.91 5.96 7.15
CA HIS A 83 -12.39 6.21 5.79
C HIS A 83 -12.03 5.08 4.81
N TYR A 84 -11.47 3.98 5.30
CA TYR A 84 -10.87 2.95 4.45
C TYR A 84 -11.89 2.30 3.52
N GLU A 85 -13.11 2.07 3.98
CA GLU A 85 -14.17 1.45 3.16
C GLU A 85 -14.83 2.45 2.18
N LYS A 86 -14.70 3.75 2.44
CA LYS A 86 -15.38 4.81 1.67
C LYS A 86 -14.63 5.20 0.39
N TYR A 87 -13.30 5.15 0.38
CA TYR A 87 -12.49 5.63 -0.74
C TYR A 87 -11.60 4.54 -1.34
N ASP A 88 -11.34 4.60 -2.64
CA ASP A 88 -10.51 3.63 -3.36
C ASP A 88 -9.00 3.80 -3.11
N GLY A 89 -8.57 5.00 -2.73
CA GLY A 89 -7.18 5.35 -2.46
C GLY A 89 -7.07 6.66 -1.68
N PHE A 90 -5.86 6.98 -1.23
CA PHE A 90 -5.59 8.10 -0.34
C PHE A 90 -4.40 8.92 -0.82
N VAL A 91 -4.51 10.25 -0.72
CA VAL A 91 -3.39 11.18 -0.91
C VAL A 91 -3.19 11.96 0.38
N ILE A 92 -1.95 12.00 0.87
CA ILE A 92 -1.56 12.71 2.08
C ILE A 92 -0.66 13.87 1.68
N LEU A 93 -1.15 15.09 1.85
CA LEU A 93 -0.35 16.29 1.70
C LEU A 93 0.53 16.48 2.94
N HIS A 94 1.84 16.54 2.74
CA HIS A 94 2.82 16.54 3.82
C HIS A 94 3.99 17.50 3.52
N GLY A 95 4.57 18.11 4.57
CA GLY A 95 5.80 18.89 4.43
C GLY A 95 6.98 18.00 4.05
N THR A 96 7.96 18.51 3.31
CA THR A 96 9.00 17.65 2.73
C THR A 96 10.06 17.21 3.75
N ASP A 97 10.27 17.95 4.84
CA ASP A 97 11.42 17.74 5.74
C ASP A 97 11.42 16.39 6.46
N THR A 98 10.25 15.91 6.90
CA THR A 98 10.13 14.60 7.57
C THR A 98 9.25 13.62 6.80
N MET A 99 8.94 13.90 5.53
CA MET A 99 8.05 13.06 4.71
C MET A 99 8.52 11.61 4.61
N ALA A 100 9.83 11.37 4.53
CA ALA A 100 10.41 10.03 4.51
C ALA A 100 10.17 9.25 5.81
N TYR A 101 10.23 9.93 6.97
CA TYR A 101 9.87 9.32 8.26
C TYR A 101 8.38 8.99 8.32
N THR A 102 7.50 9.92 7.94
CA THR A 102 6.06 9.67 7.94
C THR A 102 5.67 8.56 6.97
N ALA A 103 6.23 8.54 5.76
CA ALA A 103 5.99 7.47 4.78
C ALA A 103 6.44 6.10 5.33
N SER A 104 7.60 6.06 6.01
CA SER A 104 8.12 4.85 6.63
C SER A 104 7.25 4.39 7.80
N ALA A 105 6.88 5.31 8.70
CA ALA A 105 6.01 5.02 9.85
C ALA A 105 4.66 4.48 9.42
N LEU A 106 3.97 5.17 8.50
CA LEU A 106 2.68 4.74 7.98
C LEU A 106 2.80 3.37 7.28
N SER A 107 3.90 3.08 6.60
CA SER A 107 4.12 1.76 6.01
C SER A 107 4.08 0.61 7.03
N PHE A 108 4.59 0.82 8.24
CA PHE A 108 4.49 -0.17 9.32
C PHE A 108 3.14 -0.13 10.04
N MET A 109 2.61 1.06 10.32
CA MET A 109 1.34 1.26 11.05
C MET A 109 0.14 0.73 10.28
N CYS A 110 0.11 0.89 8.96
CA CYS A 110 -0.93 0.40 8.06
C CYS A 110 -0.71 -1.08 7.73
N GLU A 111 -1.10 -1.98 8.64
CA GLU A 111 -0.92 -3.42 8.44
C GLU A 111 -1.95 -3.99 7.46
N ASN A 112 -1.51 -4.90 6.58
CA ASN A 112 -2.34 -5.51 5.53
C ASN A 112 -3.02 -4.47 4.62
N LEU A 113 -2.30 -3.39 4.31
CA LEU A 113 -2.76 -2.38 3.35
C LEU A 113 -3.01 -3.03 1.99
N GLY A 114 -4.18 -2.72 1.40
CA GLY A 114 -4.59 -3.22 0.09
C GLY A 114 -4.92 -2.12 -0.92
N LYS A 115 -4.95 -0.86 -0.47
CA LYS A 115 -5.24 0.33 -1.28
C LYS A 115 -4.01 1.22 -1.40
N THR A 116 -4.02 2.08 -2.41
CA THR A 116 -2.92 3.01 -2.69
C THR A 116 -2.96 4.19 -1.72
N VAL A 117 -1.87 4.42 -0.99
CA VAL A 117 -1.68 5.59 -0.13
C VAL A 117 -0.48 6.37 -0.64
N VAL A 118 -0.66 7.60 -1.10
CA VAL A 118 0.41 8.41 -1.69
C VAL A 118 0.68 9.65 -0.84
N LEU A 119 1.87 9.74 -0.27
CA LEU A 119 2.37 10.99 0.30
C LEU A 119 2.89 11.88 -0.82
N THR A 120 2.59 13.16 -0.76
CA THR A 120 3.17 14.16 -1.65
C THR A 120 3.23 15.53 -0.98
N GLY A 121 3.91 16.47 -1.62
CA GLY A 121 4.09 17.84 -1.12
C GLY A 121 4.70 18.72 -2.19
N SER A 122 5.35 19.80 -1.75
CA SER A 122 5.99 20.76 -2.66
C SER A 122 7.12 21.49 -1.98
N GLN A 123 8.17 21.83 -2.74
CA GLN A 123 9.19 22.79 -2.29
C GLN A 123 8.65 24.22 -2.31
N VAL A 124 7.75 24.54 -3.24
CA VAL A 124 7.12 25.86 -3.34
C VAL A 124 5.61 25.75 -3.19
N PRO A 125 4.96 26.59 -2.35
CA PRO A 125 3.52 26.53 -2.14
C PRO A 125 2.71 26.57 -3.44
N ILE A 126 1.67 25.74 -3.53
CA ILE A 126 0.82 25.55 -4.72
C ILE A 126 0.18 26.85 -5.26
N TYR A 127 0.05 27.86 -4.38
CA TYR A 127 -0.51 29.18 -4.69
C TYR A 127 0.44 30.11 -5.47
N LYS A 128 1.75 29.80 -5.52
CA LYS A 128 2.72 30.61 -6.26
C LYS A 128 2.67 30.31 -7.76
N LEU A 129 3.09 31.27 -8.58
CA LEU A 129 3.04 31.12 -10.05
C LEU A 129 3.89 29.91 -10.52
N GLN A 130 5.16 29.90 -10.14
CA GLN A 130 6.09 28.80 -10.40
C GLN A 130 6.15 27.93 -9.14
N ASN A 131 5.64 26.70 -9.24
CA ASN A 131 5.67 25.73 -8.15
C ASN A 131 5.65 24.31 -8.70
N ASP A 132 6.07 23.36 -7.87
CA ASP A 132 6.02 21.92 -8.11
C ASP A 132 4.74 21.26 -7.54
N GLY A 133 4.07 21.93 -6.60
CA GLY A 133 2.91 21.39 -5.89
C GLY A 133 1.71 21.00 -6.77
N ARG A 134 1.46 21.73 -7.87
CA ARG A 134 0.34 21.41 -8.78
C ARG A 134 0.54 20.07 -9.49
N ALA A 135 1.73 19.85 -10.04
CA ALA A 135 2.08 18.62 -10.76
C ALA A 135 2.19 17.43 -9.79
N ASN A 136 2.78 17.66 -8.62
CA ASN A 136 2.90 16.66 -7.56
C ASN A 136 1.52 16.19 -7.06
N LEU A 137 0.60 17.11 -6.74
CA LEU A 137 -0.75 16.76 -6.31
C LEU A 137 -1.54 16.02 -7.41
N LEU A 138 -1.49 16.52 -8.65
CA LEU A 138 -2.19 15.86 -9.77
C LEU A 138 -1.69 14.44 -9.96
N GLY A 139 -0.38 14.21 -10.02
CA GLY A 139 0.17 12.87 -10.19
C GLY A 139 -0.16 11.95 -9.02
N ALA A 140 -0.12 12.44 -7.77
CA ALA A 140 -0.52 11.65 -6.62
C ALA A 140 -2.00 11.21 -6.68
N LEU A 141 -2.91 12.11 -7.11
CA LEU A 141 -4.32 11.80 -7.31
C LEU A 141 -4.53 10.77 -8.43
N LEU A 142 -3.80 10.89 -9.55
CA LEU A 142 -3.85 9.90 -10.63
C LEU A 142 -3.40 8.52 -10.14
N PHE A 143 -2.28 8.44 -9.41
CA PHE A 143 -1.82 7.16 -8.86
C PHE A 143 -2.81 6.54 -7.87
N ALA A 144 -3.34 7.34 -6.94
CA ALA A 144 -4.29 6.86 -5.94
C ALA A 144 -5.66 6.49 -6.53
N GLY A 145 -6.11 7.19 -7.57
CA GLY A 145 -7.44 7.02 -8.15
C GLY A 145 -7.54 6.02 -9.31
N GLN A 146 -6.41 5.67 -9.95
CA GLN A 146 -6.43 4.79 -11.14
C GLN A 146 -5.85 3.40 -10.90
N PHE A 147 -4.96 3.24 -9.92
CA PHE A 147 -4.19 2.01 -9.71
C PHE A 147 -4.33 1.49 -8.28
N VAL A 148 -4.28 0.16 -8.14
CA VAL A 148 -4.28 -0.53 -6.84
C VAL A 148 -2.84 -0.98 -6.55
N ILE A 149 -2.05 -0.07 -6.00
CA ILE A 149 -0.68 -0.30 -5.51
C ILE A 149 -0.79 -0.37 -3.98
N PRO A 150 -0.83 -1.57 -3.36
CA PRO A 150 -1.19 -1.76 -1.95
C PRO A 150 -0.05 -1.37 -0.98
N GLU A 151 0.43 -0.14 -1.11
CA GLU A 151 1.59 0.38 -0.41
C GLU A 151 1.40 1.84 0.01
N VAL A 152 2.14 2.21 1.07
CA VAL A 152 2.42 3.62 1.35
C VAL A 152 3.56 4.06 0.43
N CYS A 153 3.23 4.98 -0.47
CA CYS A 153 4.09 5.50 -1.50
C CYS A 153 4.44 6.97 -1.25
N LEU A 154 5.47 7.46 -1.93
CA LEU A 154 5.81 8.88 -2.01
C LEU A 154 5.90 9.27 -3.48
N TYR A 155 5.12 10.25 -3.90
CA TYR A 155 5.15 10.79 -5.26
C TYR A 155 5.78 12.17 -5.30
N PHE A 156 6.86 12.31 -6.07
CA PHE A 156 7.57 13.56 -6.27
C PHE A 156 8.33 13.54 -7.59
N TYR A 157 8.34 14.67 -8.31
CA TYR A 157 9.12 14.85 -9.54
C TYR A 157 8.93 13.69 -10.55
N ASN A 158 7.68 13.44 -10.91
CA ASN A 158 7.28 12.42 -11.91
C ASN A 158 7.62 10.97 -11.54
N LYS A 159 7.95 10.69 -10.27
CA LYS A 159 8.31 9.35 -9.80
C LYS A 159 7.48 8.97 -8.59
N LEU A 160 6.97 7.74 -8.62
CA LEU A 160 6.34 7.10 -7.47
C LEU A 160 7.34 6.14 -6.82
N TYR A 161 7.64 6.35 -5.55
CA TYR A 161 8.56 5.53 -4.78
C TYR A 161 7.82 4.74 -3.70
N ARG A 162 8.37 3.59 -3.29
CA ARG A 162 7.98 2.94 -2.04
C ARG A 162 8.36 3.85 -0.87
N GLY A 163 7.40 4.22 -0.02
CA GLY A 163 7.58 5.22 1.02
C GLY A 163 8.73 4.91 1.99
N ASN A 164 8.82 3.66 2.45
CA ASN A 164 9.87 3.18 3.36
C ASN A 164 11.23 2.88 2.69
N ARG A 165 11.43 3.34 1.44
CA ARG A 165 12.70 3.28 0.73
C ARG A 165 13.25 4.65 0.34
N VAL A 166 12.52 5.72 0.68
CA VAL A 166 12.87 7.08 0.31
C VAL A 166 13.68 7.78 1.39
N THR A 167 14.61 8.63 0.97
CA THR A 167 15.22 9.67 1.81
C THR A 167 15.23 11.01 1.07
N LYS A 168 15.23 12.13 1.80
CA LYS A 168 15.35 13.47 1.22
C LYS A 168 16.82 13.77 0.95
N VAL A 169 17.16 14.05 -0.30
CA VAL A 169 18.55 14.22 -0.76
C VAL A 169 18.88 15.65 -1.19
N ASP A 170 17.86 16.48 -1.43
CA ASP A 170 18.04 17.87 -1.85
C ASP A 170 17.02 18.80 -1.17
N ALA A 171 17.50 19.93 -0.66
CA ALA A 171 16.68 20.92 0.05
C ALA A 171 16.10 22.02 -0.86
N GLY A 172 16.66 22.23 -2.05
CA GLY A 172 16.28 23.32 -2.97
C GLY A 172 15.70 22.85 -4.31
N SER A 173 16.10 21.66 -4.78
CA SER A 173 15.62 21.08 -6.04
C SER A 173 14.20 20.54 -5.91
N PHE A 174 13.44 20.64 -7.01
CA PHE A 174 12.16 19.92 -7.15
C PHE A 174 12.36 18.40 -7.21
N ASN A 175 13.55 17.91 -7.55
CA ASN A 175 13.89 16.49 -7.42
C ASN A 175 14.47 16.21 -6.01
N ALA A 176 13.64 16.41 -4.99
CA ALA A 176 14.06 16.47 -3.59
C ALA A 176 14.36 15.10 -2.95
N PHE A 177 13.80 14.03 -3.49
CA PHE A 177 13.78 12.70 -2.89
C PHE A 177 14.45 11.66 -3.78
N SER A 178 15.04 10.64 -3.14
CA SER A 178 15.64 9.49 -3.82
C SER A 178 15.28 8.20 -3.11
N SER A 179 15.19 7.11 -3.89
CA SER A 179 15.11 5.74 -3.40
C SER A 179 16.39 5.01 -3.80
N PRO A 180 17.43 4.99 -2.94
CA PRO A 180 18.78 4.65 -3.38
C PRO A 180 19.01 3.15 -3.63
N ASN A 181 18.26 2.29 -2.93
CA ASN A 181 18.43 0.83 -2.97
C ASN A 181 17.24 0.08 -3.62
N LEU A 182 16.20 0.80 -4.06
CA LEU A 182 15.07 0.24 -4.81
C LEU A 182 14.71 1.20 -5.95
N PRO A 183 14.51 0.73 -7.20
CA PRO A 183 14.02 1.61 -8.26
C PRO A 183 12.63 2.17 -7.92
N PRO A 184 12.20 3.28 -8.56
CA PRO A 184 10.82 3.77 -8.46
C PRO A 184 9.81 2.66 -8.79
N LEU A 185 8.68 2.65 -8.08
CA LEU A 185 7.55 1.77 -8.38
C LEU A 185 6.89 2.16 -9.69
N ALA A 186 6.90 3.46 -10.04
CA ALA A 186 6.41 3.94 -11.31
C ALA A 186 7.12 5.23 -11.75
N ASN A 187 7.14 5.47 -13.06
CA ASN A 187 7.52 6.74 -13.67
C ASN A 187 6.31 7.31 -14.42
N ALA A 188 6.03 8.59 -14.22
CA ALA A 188 4.97 9.34 -14.89
C ALA A 188 5.60 10.27 -15.94
N GLU A 189 5.95 9.72 -17.09
CA GLU A 189 6.55 10.48 -18.20
C GLU A 189 5.48 10.80 -19.25
N VAL A 190 5.69 10.49 -20.53
CA VAL A 190 4.65 10.59 -21.56
C VAL A 190 3.45 9.70 -21.20
N ASP A 191 3.77 8.51 -20.70
CA ASP A 191 2.83 7.51 -20.20
C ASP A 191 3.23 7.08 -18.78
N ILE A 192 2.25 6.62 -18.00
CA ILE A 192 2.49 6.09 -16.65
C ILE A 192 2.92 4.63 -16.79
N THR A 193 4.15 4.32 -16.38
CA THR A 193 4.69 2.96 -16.40
C THR A 193 4.92 2.47 -14.98
N ILE A 194 4.24 1.39 -14.59
CA ILE A 194 4.34 0.77 -13.26
C ILE A 194 5.21 -0.49 -13.34
N ASN A 195 6.18 -0.59 -12.44
CA ASN A 195 6.98 -1.79 -12.26
C ASN A 195 6.31 -2.76 -11.28
N TRP A 196 5.32 -3.51 -11.77
CA TRP A 196 4.51 -4.43 -10.95
C TRP A 196 5.29 -5.54 -10.25
N GLU A 197 6.48 -5.89 -10.75
CA GLU A 197 7.38 -6.86 -10.11
C GLU A 197 8.01 -6.33 -8.83
N THR A 198 8.19 -5.00 -8.74
CA THR A 198 8.73 -4.35 -7.54
C THR A 198 7.67 -4.07 -6.49
N VAL A 199 6.40 -3.97 -6.89
CA VAL A 199 5.27 -3.72 -5.99
C VAL A 199 5.16 -4.84 -4.94
N TRP A 200 5.22 -4.45 -3.68
CA TRP A 200 5.10 -5.32 -2.52
C TRP A 200 3.64 -5.65 -2.28
N ARG A 201 3.38 -6.92 -1.99
CA ARG A 201 2.04 -7.42 -1.67
C ARG A 201 2.14 -8.24 -0.39
N ALA A 202 1.23 -7.97 0.55
CA ALA A 202 1.19 -8.75 1.76
C ALA A 202 0.60 -10.13 1.47
N ASN A 203 1.35 -11.19 1.75
CA ASN A 203 0.89 -12.57 1.62
C ASN A 203 0.02 -12.94 2.83
N THR A 204 -1.18 -12.35 2.91
CA THR A 204 -2.05 -12.43 4.09
C THR A 204 -3.52 -12.44 3.69
N LYS A 205 -4.33 -13.11 4.51
CA LYS A 205 -5.80 -13.06 4.45
C LYS A 205 -6.40 -12.08 5.47
N LYS A 206 -5.57 -11.37 6.22
CA LYS A 206 -6.04 -10.47 7.26
C LYS A 206 -6.53 -9.17 6.63
N LYS A 207 -7.68 -8.68 7.11
CA LYS A 207 -8.18 -7.33 6.78
C LYS A 207 -7.16 -6.26 7.18
N PHE A 208 -7.19 -5.15 6.44
CA PHE A 208 -6.50 -3.91 6.80
C PHE A 208 -6.79 -3.51 8.25
N ARG A 209 -5.74 -3.12 8.98
CA ARG A 209 -5.85 -2.59 10.34
C ARG A 209 -4.73 -1.59 10.62
N VAL A 210 -4.97 -0.69 11.56
CA VAL A 210 -3.96 0.28 11.98
C VAL A 210 -3.37 -0.07 13.35
N HIS A 211 -2.04 -0.06 13.43
CA HIS A 211 -1.28 -0.12 14.67
C HIS A 211 -0.73 1.26 15.01
N THR A 212 -1.32 1.94 16.00
CA THR A 212 -0.94 3.32 16.33
C THR A 212 0.17 3.47 17.35
N ASN A 213 0.46 2.42 18.14
CA ASN A 213 1.46 2.54 19.20
C ASN A 213 2.86 2.49 18.61
N MET A 214 3.72 3.45 18.95
CA MET A 214 5.09 3.53 18.47
C MET A 214 6.00 3.79 19.66
N ASN A 215 7.04 2.98 19.84
CA ASN A 215 7.94 3.15 20.97
C ASN A 215 8.76 4.44 20.79
N ARG A 216 8.67 5.35 21.77
CA ARG A 216 9.34 6.67 21.74
C ARG A 216 10.76 6.63 22.27
N ASN A 217 11.15 5.55 22.95
CA ASN A 217 12.47 5.36 23.55
C ASN A 217 13.48 4.81 22.53
N VAL A 218 13.49 5.40 21.33
CA VAL A 218 14.38 5.04 20.22
C VAL A 218 15.24 6.22 19.79
N GLY A 219 16.42 5.96 19.21
CA GLY A 219 17.31 7.02 18.74
C GLY A 219 18.14 6.64 17.51
N LEU A 220 18.64 7.66 16.81
CA LEU A 220 19.63 7.53 15.74
C LEU A 220 21.01 7.96 16.27
N LEU A 221 21.97 7.06 16.25
CA LEU A 221 23.36 7.33 16.64
C LEU A 221 24.27 7.20 15.43
N ARG A 222 24.72 8.34 14.91
CA ARG A 222 25.73 8.37 13.84
C ARG A 222 27.14 8.36 14.42
N ILE A 223 27.91 7.33 14.11
CA ILE A 223 29.32 7.30 14.53
C ILE A 223 30.18 8.17 13.60
N PHE A 224 31.21 8.79 14.15
CA PHE A 224 32.20 9.58 13.40
C PHE A 224 33.60 9.36 13.97
N PRO A 225 34.67 9.59 13.19
CA PRO A 225 36.03 9.40 13.68
C PRO A 225 36.27 10.24 14.94
N GLY A 226 36.62 9.58 16.04
CA GLY A 226 36.85 10.24 17.33
C GLY A 226 35.67 10.24 18.31
N ILE A 227 34.52 9.62 17.98
CA ILE A 227 33.44 9.42 18.96
C ILE A 227 33.97 8.67 20.20
N THR A 228 33.61 9.15 21.38
CA THR A 228 34.10 8.63 22.65
C THR A 228 33.17 7.56 23.21
N ALA A 229 33.71 6.57 23.93
CA ALA A 229 32.89 5.57 24.63
C ALA A 229 31.96 6.22 25.65
N ALA A 230 32.37 7.33 26.29
CA ALA A 230 31.53 8.08 27.20
C ALA A 230 30.28 8.67 26.50
N ALA A 231 30.43 9.20 25.28
CA ALA A 231 29.29 9.71 24.50
C ALA A 231 28.33 8.57 24.10
N VAL A 232 28.86 7.44 23.63
CA VAL A 232 28.05 6.25 23.28
C VAL A 232 27.32 5.72 24.52
N LYS A 233 28.01 5.61 25.65
CA LYS A 233 27.42 5.21 26.93
C LYS A 233 26.30 6.14 27.37
N ALA A 234 26.49 7.45 27.27
CA ALA A 234 25.49 8.45 27.63
C ALA A 234 24.25 8.34 26.73
N PHE A 235 24.46 8.13 25.43
CA PHE A 235 23.36 7.94 24.47
C PHE A 235 22.55 6.66 24.73
N LEU A 236 23.20 5.60 25.22
CA LEU A 236 22.59 4.29 25.50
C LEU A 236 22.07 4.13 26.95
N GLN A 237 21.96 5.23 27.71
CA GLN A 237 21.36 5.19 29.04
C GLN A 237 19.83 5.06 28.97
N PRO A 238 19.20 4.47 30.01
CA PRO A 238 17.75 4.55 30.17
C PRO A 238 17.24 6.00 30.03
N PRO A 239 16.07 6.22 29.40
CA PRO A 239 15.05 5.21 29.05
C PRO A 239 15.22 4.54 27.67
N ILE A 240 16.35 4.71 26.95
CA ILE A 240 16.52 4.15 25.60
C ILE A 240 16.37 2.62 25.59
N GLU A 241 15.48 2.14 24.71
CA GLU A 241 15.18 0.72 24.50
C GLU A 241 15.70 0.19 23.15
N GLY A 242 15.97 1.08 22.20
CA GLY A 242 16.69 0.71 20.99
C GLY A 242 17.30 1.87 20.24
N ILE A 243 18.30 1.59 19.41
CA ILE A 243 18.90 2.59 18.53
C ILE A 243 19.12 2.05 17.12
N VAL A 244 19.13 2.96 16.16
CA VAL A 244 19.74 2.75 14.85
C VAL A 244 21.14 3.34 14.90
N LEU A 245 22.15 2.48 14.76
CA LEU A 245 23.56 2.84 14.70
C LEU A 245 23.96 3.04 13.24
N GLU A 246 24.24 4.28 12.83
CA GLU A 246 24.72 4.56 11.47
C GLU A 246 26.25 4.42 11.40
N THR A 247 26.74 3.37 10.74
CA THR A 247 28.16 2.99 10.64
C THR A 247 28.76 3.21 9.25
N TYR A 248 30.07 2.98 9.10
CA TYR A 248 30.77 3.30 7.85
C TYR A 248 30.64 2.20 6.79
N GLY A 249 30.60 2.60 5.51
CA GLY A 249 30.76 1.67 4.39
C GLY A 249 29.74 0.53 4.41
N SER A 250 30.22 -0.72 4.42
CA SER A 250 29.37 -1.91 4.44
C SER A 250 28.86 -2.31 5.84
N GLY A 251 28.81 -1.38 6.79
CA GLY A 251 28.34 -1.64 8.15
C GLY A 251 29.44 -1.73 9.22
N ASN A 252 30.56 -1.04 9.04
CA ASN A 252 31.77 -1.22 9.84
C ASN A 252 31.88 -0.21 11.00
N ALA A 253 32.27 -0.70 12.17
CA ALA A 253 32.72 0.13 13.30
C ALA A 253 34.20 -0.13 13.62
N PRO A 254 34.89 0.77 14.35
CA PRO A 254 36.28 0.57 14.74
C PRO A 254 36.45 -0.72 15.59
N ASN A 255 37.15 -1.72 15.03
CA ASN A 255 37.39 -3.01 15.70
C ASN A 255 38.59 -2.98 16.67
N SER A 256 39.45 -1.96 16.58
CA SER A 256 40.55 -1.72 17.53
C SER A 256 40.14 -0.96 18.79
N ARG A 257 38.85 -0.58 18.89
CA ARG A 257 38.29 0.19 20.01
C ARG A 257 37.41 -0.71 20.88
N GLU A 258 38.06 -1.54 21.70
CA GLU A 258 37.37 -2.44 22.65
C GLU A 258 36.45 -1.68 23.60
N ASP A 259 36.82 -0.45 23.98
CA ASP A 259 36.00 0.44 24.81
C ASP A 259 34.64 0.77 24.17
N LEU A 260 34.57 0.94 22.85
CA LEU A 260 33.32 1.18 22.14
C LEU A 260 32.47 -0.10 22.01
N LEU A 261 33.11 -1.21 21.64
CA LEU A 261 32.43 -2.50 21.48
C LEU A 261 31.82 -2.98 22.80
N GLU A 262 32.53 -2.76 23.91
CA GLU A 262 32.07 -3.11 25.25
C GLU A 262 30.84 -2.28 25.67
N GLU A 263 30.76 -0.99 25.33
CA GLU A 263 29.56 -0.19 25.62
C GLU A 263 28.34 -0.63 24.81
N LEU A 264 28.54 -1.05 23.54
CA LEU A 264 27.47 -1.65 22.72
C LEU A 264 27.02 -2.99 23.32
N LYS A 265 27.97 -3.86 23.67
CA LYS A 265 27.69 -5.16 24.31
C LYS A 265 26.90 -5.01 25.60
N ARG A 266 27.33 -4.11 26.49
CA ARG A 266 26.61 -3.80 27.74
C ARG A 266 25.19 -3.31 27.49
N ALA A 267 24.95 -2.53 26.44
CA ALA A 267 23.61 -2.09 26.08
C ALA A 267 22.74 -3.26 25.62
N THR A 268 23.27 -4.16 24.78
CA THR A 268 22.58 -5.39 24.38
C THR A 268 22.30 -6.31 25.57
N GLU A 269 23.22 -6.44 26.53
CA GLU A 269 23.02 -7.19 27.78
C GLU A 269 21.89 -6.58 28.65
N ARG A 270 21.72 -5.25 28.61
CA ARG A 270 20.57 -4.54 29.17
C ARG A 270 19.30 -4.64 28.32
N LYS A 271 19.30 -5.47 27.28
CA LYS A 271 18.20 -5.67 26.32
C LYS A 271 17.89 -4.45 25.45
N VAL A 272 18.81 -3.50 25.30
CA VAL A 272 18.70 -2.44 24.29
C VAL A 272 18.92 -3.06 22.91
N VAL A 273 17.98 -2.83 21.99
CA VAL A 273 18.07 -3.36 20.61
C VAL A 273 18.86 -2.39 19.73
N ILE A 274 19.91 -2.88 19.07
CA ILE A 274 20.79 -2.06 18.23
C ILE A 274 20.71 -2.55 16.79
N LEU A 275 20.24 -1.70 15.88
CA LEU A 275 20.13 -1.98 14.45
C LEU A 275 21.21 -1.20 13.69
N ASN A 276 22.03 -1.87 12.90
CA ASN A 276 23.12 -1.26 12.16
C ASN A 276 22.67 -0.84 10.75
N CYS A 277 22.76 0.45 10.45
CA CYS A 277 22.56 1.01 9.12
C CYS A 277 23.86 1.61 8.59
N THR A 278 24.04 1.63 7.28
CA THR A 278 25.17 2.33 6.68
C THR A 278 24.89 3.83 6.57
N GLN A 279 25.93 4.64 6.78
CA GLN A 279 25.91 6.07 6.46
C GLN A 279 25.93 6.36 4.96
N CYS A 280 26.28 5.37 4.13
CA CYS A 280 26.30 5.52 2.69
C CYS A 280 24.88 5.63 2.15
N LEU A 281 24.65 6.58 1.23
CA LEU A 281 23.34 6.76 0.60
C LEU A 281 22.86 5.47 -0.09
N ARG A 282 23.77 4.73 -0.73
CA ARG A 282 23.49 3.47 -1.43
C ARG A 282 24.40 2.37 -0.88
N GLY A 283 23.85 1.16 -0.78
CA GLY A 283 24.57 -0.01 -0.30
C GLY A 283 23.77 -0.81 0.74
N SER A 284 24.41 -1.85 1.26
CA SER A 284 23.83 -2.73 2.28
C SER A 284 24.86 -3.02 3.36
N VAL A 285 24.38 -3.16 4.59
CA VAL A 285 25.16 -3.69 5.72
C VAL A 285 25.30 -5.19 5.57
N THR A 286 26.55 -5.66 5.46
CA THR A 286 26.87 -7.08 5.27
C THR A 286 27.80 -7.56 6.39
N ALA A 287 27.48 -8.70 7.02
CA ALA A 287 28.30 -9.31 8.07
C ALA A 287 29.61 -9.97 7.56
N VAL A 288 29.94 -9.82 6.27
CA VAL A 288 31.02 -10.59 5.60
C VAL A 288 32.43 -10.10 5.98
N TYR A 289 32.58 -8.86 6.45
CA TYR A 289 33.88 -8.32 6.87
C TYR A 289 34.14 -8.57 8.36
N ALA A 290 35.42 -8.72 8.74
CA ALA A 290 35.83 -8.93 10.13
C ALA A 290 35.21 -7.90 11.11
N THR A 291 35.16 -6.62 10.70
CA THR A 291 34.54 -5.50 11.45
C THR A 291 33.02 -5.60 11.55
N GLY A 292 32.34 -6.12 10.54
CA GLY A 292 30.90 -6.36 10.56
C GLY A 292 30.53 -7.56 11.43
N GLN A 293 31.35 -8.62 11.39
CA GLN A 293 31.22 -9.77 12.29
C GLN A 293 31.39 -9.35 13.75
N THR A 294 32.36 -8.46 14.06
CA THR A 294 32.55 -7.96 15.43
C THR A 294 31.30 -7.28 16.01
N LEU A 295 30.55 -6.54 15.20
CA LEU A 295 29.29 -5.92 15.64
C LEU A 295 28.19 -6.98 15.88
N ALA A 296 28.10 -7.98 15.01
CA ALA A 296 27.18 -9.10 15.19
C ALA A 296 27.49 -9.89 16.47
N ASP A 297 28.77 -10.10 16.79
CA ASP A 297 29.23 -10.83 17.97
C ASP A 297 28.85 -10.12 19.29
N VAL A 298 28.76 -8.79 19.29
CA VAL A 298 28.25 -8.01 20.44
C VAL A 298 26.73 -7.82 20.41
N GLY A 299 26.04 -8.47 19.48
CA GLY A 299 24.58 -8.57 19.41
C GLY A 299 23.87 -7.48 18.59
N VAL A 300 24.62 -6.67 17.83
CA VAL A 300 24.06 -5.69 16.89
C VAL A 300 23.46 -6.41 15.67
N ILE A 301 22.26 -5.98 15.26
CA ILE A 301 21.50 -6.57 14.15
C ILE A 301 21.88 -5.87 12.85
N PRO A 302 22.21 -6.57 11.76
CA PRO A 302 22.41 -5.93 10.46
C PRO A 302 21.07 -5.43 9.89
N GLY A 303 21.00 -4.14 9.55
CA GLY A 303 19.82 -3.51 8.95
C GLY A 303 19.70 -3.70 7.44
N GLY A 304 20.61 -4.45 6.81
CA GLY A 304 20.63 -4.64 5.36
C GLY A 304 20.77 -3.31 4.62
N ASP A 305 19.88 -3.07 3.64
CA ASP A 305 19.87 -1.90 2.77
C ASP A 305 18.73 -0.90 3.11
N MET A 306 18.22 -0.95 4.35
CA MET A 306 17.23 0.01 4.85
C MET A 306 17.79 1.44 4.89
N THR A 307 16.92 2.42 4.66
CA THR A 307 17.23 3.81 4.99
C THR A 307 17.17 4.03 6.51
N PRO A 308 17.85 5.04 7.06
CA PRO A 308 17.76 5.38 8.48
C PRO A 308 16.32 5.65 8.95
N GLU A 309 15.49 6.29 8.11
CA GLU A 309 14.09 6.59 8.39
C GLU A 309 13.26 5.30 8.54
N ALA A 310 13.43 4.35 7.63
CA ALA A 310 12.77 3.05 7.68
C ALA A 310 13.27 2.22 8.86
N ALA A 311 14.57 2.21 9.12
CA ALA A 311 15.16 1.49 10.25
C ALA A 311 14.65 2.01 11.59
N LEU A 312 14.58 3.33 11.79
CA LEU A 312 14.13 3.93 13.03
C LEU A 312 12.64 3.67 13.27
N THR A 313 11.82 3.83 12.23
CA THR A 313 10.36 3.61 12.32
C THR A 313 10.04 2.12 12.49
N LYS A 314 10.75 1.22 11.83
CA LYS A 314 10.65 -0.23 12.05
C LYS A 314 11.02 -0.60 13.48
N LEU A 315 12.12 -0.05 14.00
CA LEU A 315 12.55 -0.27 15.38
C LEU A 315 11.48 0.20 16.39
N SER A 316 10.96 1.42 16.20
CA SER A 316 9.89 1.97 17.02
C SER A 316 8.62 1.11 17.00
N TYR A 317 8.22 0.65 15.80
CA TYR A 317 7.08 -0.24 15.59
C TYR A 317 7.29 -1.60 16.27
N THR A 318 8.40 -2.27 16.03
CA THR A 318 8.69 -3.60 16.60
C THR A 318 8.80 -3.56 18.12
N LEU A 319 9.45 -2.53 18.69
CA LEU A 319 9.56 -2.40 20.15
C LEU A 319 8.20 -2.14 20.82
N SER A 320 7.24 -1.54 20.11
CA SER A 320 5.89 -1.26 20.61
C SER A 320 5.00 -2.50 20.77
N LYS A 321 5.38 -3.63 20.16
CA LYS A 321 4.67 -4.92 20.27
C LYS A 321 4.98 -5.56 21.63
N SER A 322 4.11 -5.37 22.61
CA SER A 322 4.31 -5.85 23.98
C SER A 322 4.16 -7.37 24.11
N GLU A 323 3.48 -8.00 23.15
CA GLU A 323 3.29 -9.44 23.06
C GLU A 323 4.56 -10.21 22.64
N LEU A 324 5.55 -9.51 22.07
CA LEU A 324 6.79 -10.12 21.59
C LEU A 324 7.89 -10.09 22.66
N THR A 325 8.58 -11.22 22.79
CA THR A 325 9.83 -11.33 23.54
C THR A 325 10.94 -10.51 22.91
N TRP A 326 12.04 -10.32 23.64
CA TRP A 326 13.20 -9.58 23.12
C TRP A 326 13.80 -10.27 21.89
N GLU A 327 13.91 -11.59 21.92
CA GLU A 327 14.41 -12.41 20.82
C GLU A 327 13.49 -12.33 19.58
N GLU A 328 12.17 -12.42 19.76
CA GLU A 328 11.20 -12.28 18.66
C GLU A 328 11.26 -10.89 18.03
N LYS A 329 11.47 -9.83 18.83
CA LYS A 329 11.68 -8.47 18.31
C LYS A 329 12.94 -8.38 17.44
N ARG A 330 14.04 -9.01 17.85
CA ARG A 330 15.28 -9.04 17.06
C ARG A 330 15.09 -9.81 15.75
N GLN A 331 14.38 -10.93 15.80
CA GLN A 331 14.04 -11.72 14.62
C GLN A 331 13.20 -10.89 13.65
N MET A 332 12.13 -10.26 14.14
CA MET A 332 11.25 -9.41 13.34
C MET A 332 12.00 -8.23 12.68
N LEU A 333 13.00 -7.65 13.34
CA LEU A 333 13.82 -6.57 12.76
C LEU A 333 14.71 -7.05 11.60
N SER A 334 15.05 -8.33 11.57
CA SER A 334 15.87 -8.95 10.53
C SER A 334 15.07 -9.38 9.31
N GLU A 335 13.73 -9.36 9.39
CA GLU A 335 12.81 -9.79 8.33
C GLU A 335 12.29 -8.63 7.50
N ASN A 336 12.06 -8.83 6.21
CA ASN A 336 11.41 -7.82 5.38
C ASN A 336 9.90 -7.78 5.66
N LEU A 337 9.44 -6.73 6.34
CA LEU A 337 8.05 -6.64 6.80
C LEU A 337 7.14 -5.93 5.79
N ARG A 338 7.66 -4.93 5.07
CA ARG A 338 6.90 -3.97 4.26
C ARG A 338 7.63 -3.58 2.97
N GLY A 339 8.60 -4.36 2.53
CA GLY A 339 9.42 -4.07 1.36
C GLY A 339 10.57 -3.08 1.63
N GLU A 340 10.84 -2.74 2.88
CA GLU A 340 11.84 -1.76 3.33
C GLU A 340 13.28 -2.28 3.21
N MET A 341 13.45 -3.60 3.20
CA MET A 341 14.76 -4.25 3.13
C MET A 341 14.79 -5.38 2.11
N THR A 342 15.93 -5.54 1.45
CA THR A 342 16.18 -6.60 0.51
C THR A 342 16.77 -7.78 1.26
N VAL A 343 15.97 -8.84 1.48
CA VAL A 343 16.48 -10.10 1.98
C VAL A 343 17.11 -10.83 0.80
N VAL A 344 18.43 -11.05 0.84
CA VAL A 344 19.13 -11.88 -0.16
C VAL A 344 18.49 -13.28 -0.11
N PRO A 345 17.78 -13.73 -1.15
CA PRO A 345 17.13 -15.02 -1.08
C PRO A 345 18.20 -16.12 -1.10
N THR A 346 18.12 -17.08 -0.17
CA THR A 346 18.93 -18.31 -0.19
C THR A 346 18.55 -19.25 -1.36
N ARG A 347 17.45 -18.95 -2.07
CA ARG A 347 17.08 -19.61 -3.32
C ARG A 347 17.42 -18.71 -4.50
N ALA A 348 18.17 -19.21 -5.46
CA ALA A 348 18.35 -18.55 -6.74
C ALA A 348 16.98 -18.07 -7.24
N LYS A 349 16.82 -16.77 -7.49
CA LYS A 349 15.70 -16.28 -8.30
C LYS A 349 15.74 -17.11 -9.57
N ILE A 350 14.75 -17.97 -9.79
CA ILE A 350 14.62 -18.74 -11.01
C ILE A 350 14.62 -17.70 -12.13
N SER A 351 15.63 -17.74 -12.99
CA SER A 351 15.64 -16.86 -14.15
C SER A 351 14.54 -17.35 -15.09
N LEU A 352 13.80 -16.44 -15.70
CA LEU A 352 12.87 -16.79 -16.79
C LEU A 352 13.59 -17.55 -17.92
N ARG A 353 14.90 -17.31 -18.07
CA ARG A 353 15.77 -18.08 -18.97
C ARG A 353 15.81 -19.56 -18.63
N ASP A 354 15.50 -19.97 -17.40
CA ASP A 354 15.58 -21.36 -16.94
C ASP A 354 14.23 -22.10 -17.06
N SER A 355 13.15 -21.40 -17.42
CA SER A 355 11.84 -22.02 -17.64
C SER A 355 11.81 -22.80 -18.96
N LYS A 356 11.62 -24.12 -18.89
CA LYS A 356 11.53 -25.01 -20.06
C LYS A 356 10.37 -24.62 -21.00
N PHE A 357 9.25 -24.12 -20.45
CA PHE A 357 8.08 -23.71 -21.23
C PHE A 357 8.34 -22.41 -21.99
N ILE A 358 8.88 -21.39 -21.31
CA ILE A 358 9.23 -20.11 -21.94
C ILE A 358 10.37 -20.29 -22.95
N GLN A 359 11.34 -21.15 -22.69
CA GLN A 359 12.37 -21.52 -23.67
C GLN A 359 11.78 -22.19 -24.92
N ALA A 360 10.77 -23.06 -24.78
CA ALA A 360 10.13 -23.72 -25.92
C ALA A 360 9.37 -22.71 -26.80
N ILE A 361 8.68 -21.75 -26.17
CA ILE A 361 8.00 -20.66 -26.88
C ILE A 361 9.02 -19.73 -27.53
N ALA A 362 10.06 -19.33 -26.81
CA ALA A 362 11.12 -18.47 -27.33
C ALA A 362 11.80 -19.09 -28.55
N ARG A 363 12.11 -20.39 -28.51
CA ARG A 363 12.65 -21.12 -29.68
C ARG A 363 11.65 -21.17 -30.83
N SER A 364 10.37 -21.41 -30.56
CA SER A 364 9.34 -21.50 -31.60
C SER A 364 9.05 -20.15 -32.27
N LEU A 365 9.14 -19.06 -31.51
CA LEU A 365 8.95 -17.69 -31.99
C LEU A 365 10.26 -17.03 -32.46
N SER A 366 11.38 -17.78 -32.47
CA SER A 366 12.72 -17.27 -32.83
C SER A 366 13.15 -16.02 -32.03
N ILE A 367 12.73 -15.92 -30.77
CA ILE A 367 13.05 -14.81 -29.88
C ILE A 367 14.55 -14.82 -29.57
N SER A 368 15.21 -13.69 -29.81
CA SER A 368 16.67 -13.58 -29.69
C SER A 368 17.14 -12.59 -28.63
N CYS A 369 16.26 -11.70 -28.17
CA CYS A 369 16.57 -10.69 -27.15
C CYS A 369 15.67 -10.80 -25.91
N LYS A 370 16.04 -10.08 -24.84
CA LYS A 370 15.37 -10.14 -23.54
C LYS A 370 14.01 -9.45 -23.59
N GLU A 371 13.94 -8.35 -24.34
CA GLU A 371 12.77 -7.48 -24.46
C GLU A 371 11.61 -8.22 -25.16
N GLU A 372 11.90 -8.97 -26.23
CA GLU A 372 10.92 -9.85 -26.89
C GLU A 372 10.42 -10.96 -25.96
N LEU A 373 11.29 -11.51 -25.12
CA LEU A 373 10.92 -12.54 -24.16
C LEU A 373 10.01 -11.99 -23.05
N GLU A 374 10.33 -10.81 -22.54
CA GLU A 374 9.50 -10.06 -21.58
C GLU A 374 8.14 -9.73 -22.20
N ALA A 375 8.09 -9.26 -23.45
CA ALA A 375 6.83 -8.97 -24.14
C ALA A 375 5.94 -10.21 -24.30
N VAL A 376 6.51 -11.36 -24.71
CA VAL A 376 5.74 -12.61 -24.84
C VAL A 376 5.24 -13.09 -23.48
N ARG A 377 6.07 -12.97 -22.44
CA ARG A 377 5.66 -13.29 -21.07
C ARG A 377 4.49 -12.42 -20.63
N ASP A 378 4.59 -11.12 -20.82
CA ASP A 378 3.58 -10.16 -20.37
C ASP A 378 2.23 -10.36 -21.08
N VAL A 379 2.25 -10.91 -22.31
CA VAL A 379 1.04 -11.31 -23.04
C VAL A 379 0.48 -12.67 -22.55
N LEU A 380 1.34 -13.66 -22.30
CA LEU A 380 0.90 -15.03 -22.01
C LEU A 380 0.53 -15.28 -20.55
N ILE A 381 1.24 -14.67 -19.60
CA ILE A 381 1.02 -14.93 -18.17
C ILE A 381 -0.40 -14.59 -17.73
N PRO A 382 -0.99 -13.43 -18.09
CA PRO A 382 -2.38 -13.14 -17.75
C PRO A 382 -3.36 -14.17 -18.30
N LEU A 383 -3.19 -14.58 -19.57
CA LEU A 383 -4.06 -15.56 -20.22
C LEU A 383 -3.99 -16.93 -19.53
N LEU A 384 -2.77 -17.42 -19.24
CA LEU A 384 -2.56 -18.70 -18.58
C LEU A 384 -3.08 -18.68 -17.14
N ALA A 385 -2.82 -17.59 -16.40
CA ALA A 385 -3.29 -17.45 -15.03
C ALA A 385 -4.82 -17.38 -14.96
N CYS A 386 -5.47 -16.60 -15.82
CA CYS A 386 -6.93 -16.53 -15.88
C CYS A 386 -7.57 -17.84 -16.36
N ALA A 387 -6.94 -18.55 -17.32
CA ALA A 387 -7.41 -19.87 -17.76
C ALA A 387 -7.31 -20.93 -16.64
N ALA A 388 -6.17 -20.99 -15.96
CA ALA A 388 -5.99 -21.86 -14.79
C ALA A 388 -7.00 -21.51 -13.69
N ALA A 389 -7.23 -20.22 -13.45
CA ALA A 389 -8.20 -19.77 -12.46
C ALA A 389 -9.64 -20.18 -12.80
N LYS A 390 -10.01 -20.15 -14.08
CA LYS A 390 -11.31 -20.63 -14.55
C LYS A 390 -11.52 -22.11 -14.27
N LEU A 391 -10.47 -22.92 -14.46
CA LEU A 391 -10.49 -24.36 -14.22
C LEU A 391 -10.37 -24.74 -12.74
N GLY A 392 -10.07 -23.78 -11.85
CA GLY A 392 -9.78 -24.07 -10.45
C GLY A 392 -8.42 -24.73 -10.22
N ASP A 393 -7.50 -24.65 -11.20
CA ASP A 393 -6.22 -25.36 -11.18
C ASP A 393 -5.15 -24.58 -10.39
N ILE A 394 -5.05 -24.91 -9.10
CA ILE A 394 -4.06 -24.31 -8.19
C ILE A 394 -2.63 -24.70 -8.59
N ASP A 395 -2.41 -25.91 -9.10
CA ASP A 395 -1.06 -26.39 -9.42
C ASP A 395 -0.53 -25.70 -10.68
N ALA A 396 -1.38 -25.44 -11.67
CA ALA A 396 -1.02 -24.60 -12.81
C ALA A 396 -0.67 -23.16 -12.37
N LEU A 397 -1.43 -22.56 -11.45
CA LEU A 397 -1.11 -21.23 -10.93
C LEU A 397 0.17 -21.19 -10.11
N ARG A 398 0.46 -22.24 -9.33
CA ARG A 398 1.76 -22.41 -8.65
C ARG A 398 2.90 -22.45 -9.66
N ALA A 399 2.76 -23.23 -10.73
CA ALA A 399 3.75 -23.28 -11.79
C ALA A 399 3.96 -21.91 -12.45
N VAL A 400 2.89 -21.15 -12.71
CA VAL A 400 2.99 -19.77 -13.21
C VAL A 400 3.76 -18.87 -12.24
N ALA A 401 3.48 -18.95 -10.94
CA ALA A 401 4.21 -18.17 -9.93
C ALA A 401 5.69 -18.57 -9.81
N GLU A 402 6.00 -19.86 -9.87
CA GLU A 402 7.38 -20.39 -9.86
C GLU A 402 8.18 -19.94 -11.08
N MET A 403 7.52 -19.71 -12.21
CA MET A 403 8.12 -19.10 -13.40
C MET A 403 8.28 -17.58 -13.28
N GLY A 404 7.96 -16.97 -12.14
CA GLY A 404 8.03 -15.52 -11.95
C GLY A 404 6.80 -14.76 -12.45
N GLY A 405 5.68 -15.44 -12.65
CA GLY A 405 4.42 -14.81 -13.03
C GLY A 405 3.73 -14.09 -11.89
N ASN A 406 3.28 -12.87 -12.15
CA ASN A 406 2.45 -12.11 -11.22
C ASN A 406 1.02 -12.66 -11.23
N LEU A 407 0.56 -13.25 -10.12
CA LEU A 407 -0.82 -13.77 -9.98
C LEU A 407 -1.88 -12.67 -9.80
N SER A 408 -1.47 -11.40 -9.70
CA SER A 408 -2.34 -10.23 -9.74
C SER A 408 -2.33 -9.54 -11.12
N CYS A 409 -1.94 -10.26 -12.17
CA CYS A 409 -2.04 -9.77 -13.55
C CYS A 409 -3.49 -9.56 -13.98
N GLU A 410 -3.69 -8.74 -15.00
CA GLU A 410 -4.99 -8.40 -15.56
C GLU A 410 -5.10 -8.94 -17.00
N ASP A 411 -6.25 -9.53 -17.34
CA ASP A 411 -6.59 -9.88 -18.72
C ASP A 411 -6.99 -8.63 -19.54
N TYR A 412 -7.37 -8.83 -20.81
CA TYR A 412 -7.77 -7.73 -21.71
C TYR A 412 -9.03 -6.98 -21.24
N ASP A 413 -9.82 -7.56 -20.33
CA ASP A 413 -10.98 -6.93 -19.71
C ASP A 413 -10.64 -6.31 -18.34
N GLY A 414 -9.38 -6.31 -17.92
CA GLY A 414 -8.95 -5.82 -16.61
C GLY A 414 -9.22 -6.82 -15.47
N ARG A 415 -9.62 -8.06 -15.77
CA ARG A 415 -9.94 -9.06 -14.75
C ARG A 415 -8.68 -9.77 -14.31
N THR A 416 -8.53 -9.91 -13.00
CA THR A 416 -7.47 -10.72 -12.40
C THR A 416 -7.87 -12.19 -12.23
N PRO A 417 -6.93 -13.12 -12.01
CA PRO A 417 -7.24 -14.49 -11.64
C PRO A 417 -8.23 -14.61 -10.48
N LEU A 418 -8.18 -13.66 -9.52
CA LEU A 418 -9.11 -13.61 -8.39
C LEU A 418 -10.55 -13.28 -8.82
N HIS A 419 -10.74 -12.41 -9.81
CA HIS A 419 -12.07 -12.14 -10.38
C HIS A 419 -12.68 -13.40 -10.99
N ILE A 420 -11.86 -14.17 -11.73
CA ILE A 420 -12.31 -15.39 -12.40
C ILE A 420 -12.64 -16.47 -11.37
N ALA A 421 -11.72 -16.74 -10.43
CA ALA A 421 -11.94 -17.73 -9.37
C ALA A 421 -13.18 -17.39 -8.52
N ALA A 422 -13.41 -16.10 -8.25
CA ALA A 422 -14.60 -15.65 -7.53
C ALA A 422 -15.90 -15.80 -8.34
N SER A 423 -15.85 -15.61 -9.66
CA SER A 423 -16.99 -15.80 -10.56
C SER A 423 -17.40 -17.27 -10.73
N GLU A 424 -16.43 -18.18 -10.64
CA GLU A 424 -16.63 -19.62 -10.80
C GLU A 424 -16.85 -20.35 -9.46
N GLY A 425 -16.66 -19.65 -8.34
CA GLY A 425 -16.90 -20.19 -6.99
C GLY A 425 -15.80 -21.09 -6.43
N HIS A 426 -14.59 -21.04 -6.99
CA HIS A 426 -13.46 -21.90 -6.58
C HIS A 426 -12.84 -21.46 -5.25
N LEU A 427 -13.51 -21.74 -4.13
CA LEU A 427 -13.09 -21.30 -2.79
C LEU A 427 -11.62 -21.63 -2.44
N PRO A 428 -11.10 -22.87 -2.63
CA PRO A 428 -9.71 -23.18 -2.30
C PRO A 428 -8.71 -22.37 -3.13
N LEU A 429 -9.08 -22.06 -4.38
CA LEU A 429 -8.26 -21.25 -5.25
C LEU A 429 -8.29 -19.77 -4.85
N VAL A 430 -9.46 -19.23 -4.49
CA VAL A 430 -9.59 -17.88 -3.93
C VAL A 430 -8.67 -17.74 -2.71
N GLU A 431 -8.69 -18.72 -1.80
CA GLU A 431 -7.82 -18.72 -0.63
C GLU A 431 -6.33 -18.73 -0.99
N TYR A 432 -5.94 -19.53 -1.98
CA TYR A 432 -4.56 -19.58 -2.48
C TYR A 432 -4.11 -18.24 -3.09
N LEU A 433 -4.96 -17.61 -3.91
CA LEU A 433 -4.65 -16.33 -4.53
C LEU A 433 -4.48 -15.22 -3.49
N LEU A 434 -5.35 -15.17 -2.47
CA LEU A 434 -5.26 -14.19 -1.37
C LEU A 434 -3.99 -14.40 -0.54
N THR A 435 -3.65 -15.64 -0.19
CA THR A 435 -2.39 -15.95 0.51
C THR A 435 -1.15 -15.69 -0.33
N SER A 436 -1.29 -15.60 -1.65
CA SER A 436 -0.23 -15.22 -2.60
C SER A 436 -0.21 -13.72 -2.92
N GLY A 437 -0.98 -12.90 -2.18
CA GLY A 437 -0.95 -11.44 -2.28
C GLY A 437 -1.90 -10.83 -3.32
N ALA A 438 -2.88 -11.58 -3.85
CA ALA A 438 -3.90 -11.03 -4.73
C ALA A 438 -4.77 -9.98 -3.99
N THR A 439 -5.00 -8.84 -4.65
CA THR A 439 -5.83 -7.76 -4.08
C THR A 439 -7.32 -7.99 -4.32
N VAL A 440 -8.12 -7.80 -3.26
CA VAL A 440 -9.59 -7.83 -3.33
C VAL A 440 -10.19 -6.54 -3.89
N TYR A 441 -9.37 -5.50 -4.10
CA TYR A 441 -9.82 -4.17 -4.52
C TYR A 441 -9.59 -3.88 -6.01
N ALA A 442 -9.03 -4.83 -6.77
CA ALA A 442 -8.90 -4.68 -8.21
C ALA A 442 -10.29 -4.51 -8.85
N ARG A 443 -10.35 -3.68 -9.90
CA ARG A 443 -11.56 -3.39 -10.66
C ARG A 443 -11.30 -3.72 -12.12
N ASP A 444 -12.19 -4.50 -12.72
CA ASP A 444 -12.17 -4.75 -14.15
C ASP A 444 -12.62 -3.51 -14.96
N ARG A 445 -12.66 -3.62 -16.28
CA ARG A 445 -13.07 -2.53 -17.19
C ARG A 445 -14.51 -2.03 -16.96
N TYR A 446 -15.34 -2.81 -16.28
CA TYR A 446 -16.72 -2.48 -15.93
C TYR A 446 -16.84 -1.96 -14.50
N GLY A 447 -15.71 -1.80 -13.79
CA GLY A 447 -15.67 -1.36 -12.41
C GLY A 447 -16.00 -2.45 -11.39
N SER A 448 -16.20 -3.71 -11.82
CA SER A 448 -16.56 -4.82 -10.92
C SER A 448 -15.34 -5.34 -10.17
N THR A 449 -15.53 -5.61 -8.88
CA THR A 449 -14.52 -6.24 -8.00
C THR A 449 -14.71 -7.76 -7.96
N PRO A 450 -13.73 -8.54 -7.43
CA PRO A 450 -13.93 -9.97 -7.19
C PRO A 450 -15.14 -10.26 -6.30
N LEU A 451 -15.43 -9.39 -5.33
CA LEU A 451 -16.62 -9.52 -4.47
C LEU A 451 -17.91 -9.35 -5.28
N MET A 452 -17.99 -8.36 -6.17
CA MET A 452 -19.15 -8.18 -7.05
C MET A 452 -19.39 -9.38 -7.97
N ASN A 453 -18.33 -9.98 -8.48
CA ASN A 453 -18.44 -11.21 -9.27
C ASN A 453 -18.98 -12.38 -8.43
N ALA A 454 -18.48 -12.58 -7.22
CA ALA A 454 -19.00 -13.61 -6.32
C ALA A 454 -20.48 -13.41 -5.97
N ILE A 455 -20.92 -12.16 -5.77
CA ILE A 455 -22.33 -11.81 -5.53
C ILE A 455 -23.19 -12.13 -6.76
N LYS A 456 -22.76 -11.69 -7.95
CA LYS A 456 -23.48 -11.88 -9.21
C LYS A 456 -23.78 -13.36 -9.51
N PHE A 457 -22.87 -14.24 -9.12
CA PHE A 457 -22.99 -15.70 -9.30
C PHE A 457 -23.35 -16.46 -8.02
N ARG A 458 -23.66 -15.77 -6.92
CA ARG A 458 -24.18 -16.32 -5.64
C ARG A 458 -23.25 -17.29 -4.94
N HIS A 459 -21.93 -17.09 -5.05
CA HIS A 459 -20.95 -17.96 -4.41
C HIS A 459 -20.75 -17.59 -2.93
N ILE A 460 -21.71 -17.96 -2.09
CA ILE A 460 -21.79 -17.60 -0.66
C ILE A 460 -20.47 -17.85 0.11
N PRO A 461 -19.80 -19.01 0.00
CA PRO A 461 -18.55 -19.24 0.74
C PRO A 461 -17.42 -18.28 0.31
N VAL A 462 -17.38 -17.92 -0.97
CA VAL A 462 -16.40 -16.97 -1.51
C VAL A 462 -16.70 -15.56 -1.04
N ILE A 463 -17.97 -15.16 -0.99
CA ILE A 463 -18.39 -13.84 -0.47
C ILE A 463 -17.90 -13.67 0.97
N ASN A 464 -18.14 -14.66 1.84
CA ASN A 464 -17.70 -14.62 3.23
C ASN A 464 -16.17 -14.48 3.33
N LEU A 465 -15.41 -15.30 2.60
CA LEU A 465 -13.94 -15.23 2.61
C LEU A 465 -13.42 -13.86 2.11
N LEU A 466 -14.01 -13.31 1.04
CA LEU A 466 -13.63 -11.99 0.54
C LEU A 466 -13.94 -10.88 1.55
N ARG A 467 -15.09 -10.94 2.25
CA ARG A 467 -15.45 -9.99 3.31
C ARG A 467 -14.50 -10.10 4.52
N GLU A 468 -14.15 -11.30 4.94
CA GLU A 468 -13.17 -11.55 6.02
C GLU A 468 -11.77 -10.98 5.69
N THR A 469 -11.41 -10.98 4.41
CA THR A 469 -10.14 -10.42 3.91
C THR A 469 -10.21 -8.91 3.63
N GLY A 470 -11.37 -8.27 3.86
CA GLY A 470 -11.53 -6.81 3.80
C GLY A 470 -12.17 -6.28 2.53
N ALA A 471 -12.64 -7.13 1.62
CA ALA A 471 -13.47 -6.70 0.50
C ALA A 471 -14.76 -6.03 1.01
N HIS A 472 -15.22 -5.01 0.32
CA HIS A 472 -16.45 -4.27 0.66
C HIS A 472 -17.09 -3.69 -0.60
N LEU A 473 -18.37 -3.36 -0.50
CA LEU A 473 -19.10 -2.66 -1.55
C LEU A 473 -18.65 -1.19 -1.56
N SER A 474 -18.28 -0.69 -2.73
CA SER A 474 -17.94 0.73 -2.92
C SER A 474 -19.20 1.57 -3.09
N SER A 475 -19.07 2.91 -3.00
CA SER A 475 -20.19 3.83 -3.27
C SER A 475 -20.82 3.60 -4.65
N HIS A 476 -20.00 3.32 -5.66
CA HIS A 476 -20.46 2.98 -7.01
C HIS A 476 -21.28 1.69 -7.05
N ASP A 477 -20.87 0.66 -6.30
CA ASP A 477 -21.63 -0.60 -6.24
C ASP A 477 -22.99 -0.39 -5.57
N LEU A 478 -23.07 0.57 -4.65
CA LEU A 478 -24.27 0.89 -3.86
C LEU A 478 -25.29 1.78 -4.56
N GLU A 479 -24.92 2.49 -5.64
CA GLU A 479 -25.79 3.45 -6.34
C GLU A 479 -27.11 2.79 -6.80
N ASN A 480 -27.04 1.56 -7.30
CA ASN A 480 -28.19 0.82 -7.83
C ASN A 480 -28.60 -0.39 -6.96
N THR A 481 -28.09 -0.48 -5.74
CA THR A 481 -28.34 -1.62 -4.84
C THR A 481 -29.82 -1.74 -4.49
N GLY A 482 -30.49 -0.65 -4.10
CA GLY A 482 -31.92 -0.70 -3.75
C GLY A 482 -32.80 -1.25 -4.89
N THR A 483 -32.60 -0.77 -6.12
CA THR A 483 -33.29 -1.27 -7.32
C THR A 483 -32.98 -2.76 -7.57
N THR A 484 -31.72 -3.16 -7.39
CA THR A 484 -31.29 -4.56 -7.57
C THR A 484 -31.98 -5.46 -6.53
N LEU A 485 -31.97 -5.07 -5.26
CA LEU A 485 -32.61 -5.81 -4.17
C LEU A 485 -34.13 -5.90 -4.37
N CYS A 486 -34.80 -4.83 -4.79
CA CYS A 486 -36.22 -4.86 -5.16
C CYS A 486 -36.49 -5.84 -6.30
N SER A 487 -35.63 -5.89 -7.32
CA SER A 487 -35.76 -6.84 -8.44
C SER A 487 -35.61 -8.29 -7.99
N LEU A 488 -34.65 -8.57 -7.09
CA LEU A 488 -34.45 -9.91 -6.51
C LEU A 488 -35.65 -10.33 -5.66
N ALA A 489 -36.14 -9.44 -4.81
CA ALA A 489 -37.33 -9.65 -3.99
C ALA A 489 -38.57 -9.93 -4.86
N ALA A 490 -38.77 -9.19 -5.95
CA ALA A 490 -39.88 -9.39 -6.89
C ALA A 490 -39.83 -10.74 -7.63
N LYS A 491 -38.64 -11.35 -7.76
CA LYS A 491 -38.43 -12.66 -8.39
C LYS A 491 -38.47 -13.82 -7.40
N GLY A 492 -38.57 -13.54 -6.09
CA GLY A 492 -38.46 -14.56 -5.05
C GLY A 492 -37.05 -15.11 -4.87
N ASP A 493 -36.03 -14.34 -5.27
CA ASP A 493 -34.65 -14.80 -5.35
C ASP A 493 -33.91 -14.63 -4.02
N LEU A 494 -34.14 -15.60 -3.13
CA LEU A 494 -33.60 -15.60 -1.77
C LEU A 494 -32.06 -15.66 -1.74
N ASP A 495 -31.45 -16.54 -2.54
CA ASP A 495 -29.99 -16.69 -2.59
C ASP A 495 -29.29 -15.38 -3.00
N GLY A 496 -29.92 -14.60 -3.88
CA GLY A 496 -29.40 -13.30 -4.30
C GLY A 496 -29.47 -12.26 -3.21
N LEU A 497 -30.62 -12.17 -2.54
CA LEU A 497 -30.78 -11.28 -1.39
C LEU A 497 -29.79 -11.63 -0.28
N TYR A 498 -29.58 -12.94 -0.03
CA TYR A 498 -28.62 -13.41 0.95
C TYR A 498 -27.17 -13.10 0.56
N ALA A 499 -26.81 -13.24 -0.72
CA ALA A 499 -25.49 -12.86 -1.23
C ALA A 499 -25.18 -11.37 -1.01
N TRP A 500 -26.14 -10.48 -1.33
CA TRP A 500 -25.99 -9.04 -1.11
C TRP A 500 -25.95 -8.69 0.39
N TYR A 501 -26.76 -9.34 1.21
CA TYR A 501 -26.74 -9.18 2.66
C TYR A 501 -25.37 -9.53 3.25
N LEU A 502 -24.81 -10.69 2.91
CA LEU A 502 -23.48 -11.11 3.37
C LEU A 502 -22.38 -10.19 2.86
N ALA A 503 -22.55 -9.60 1.68
CA ALA A 503 -21.65 -8.60 1.15
C ALA A 503 -21.74 -7.24 1.88
N GLY A 504 -22.65 -7.07 2.83
CA GLY A 504 -22.82 -5.87 3.65
C GLY A 504 -23.74 -4.81 3.04
N ALA A 505 -24.63 -5.17 2.12
CA ALA A 505 -25.62 -4.25 1.58
C ALA A 505 -26.72 -3.94 2.60
N ASP A 506 -27.19 -2.70 2.60
CA ASP A 506 -28.37 -2.30 3.36
C ASP A 506 -29.64 -2.81 2.65
N LEU A 507 -30.30 -3.79 3.28
CA LEU A 507 -31.51 -4.40 2.77
C LEU A 507 -32.75 -3.48 2.81
N GLU A 508 -32.66 -2.36 3.51
CA GLU A 508 -33.72 -1.35 3.56
C GLU A 508 -33.58 -0.27 2.48
N GLN A 509 -32.46 -0.26 1.74
CA GLN A 509 -32.22 0.73 0.69
C GLN A 509 -33.34 0.69 -0.35
N THR A 510 -33.96 1.85 -0.58
CA THR A 510 -35.08 1.97 -1.51
C THR A 510 -34.62 1.98 -2.96
N GLY A 511 -35.43 1.39 -3.84
CA GLY A 511 -35.29 1.53 -5.28
C GLY A 511 -35.71 2.92 -5.77
N TYR A 512 -35.59 3.13 -7.08
CA TYR A 512 -35.93 4.40 -7.73
C TYR A 512 -37.40 4.85 -7.54
N ASP A 513 -38.31 3.92 -7.24
CA ASP A 513 -39.73 4.18 -6.99
C ASP A 513 -40.05 4.46 -5.51
N GLY A 514 -39.02 4.53 -4.66
CA GLY A 514 -39.14 4.79 -3.23
C GLY A 514 -39.57 3.57 -2.40
N LYS A 515 -39.75 2.40 -3.02
CA LYS A 515 -40.07 1.17 -2.29
C LYS A 515 -38.81 0.45 -1.84
N ASN A 516 -38.88 -0.19 -0.69
CA ASN A 516 -37.83 -1.09 -0.24
C ASN A 516 -38.10 -2.55 -0.70
N PRO A 517 -37.09 -3.43 -0.66
CA PRO A 517 -37.22 -4.84 -1.07
C PRO A 517 -38.33 -5.59 -0.33
N LEU A 518 -38.51 -5.33 0.98
CA LEU A 518 -39.55 -5.95 1.80
C LEU A 518 -40.97 -5.61 1.30
N GLN A 519 -41.24 -4.33 0.96
CA GLN A 519 -42.53 -3.92 0.41
C GLN A 519 -42.81 -4.60 -0.94
N VAL A 520 -41.78 -4.77 -1.77
CA VAL A 520 -41.90 -5.46 -3.06
C VAL A 520 -42.17 -6.95 -2.88
N ALA A 521 -41.48 -7.62 -1.94
CA ALA A 521 -41.75 -9.02 -1.59
C ALA A 521 -43.19 -9.23 -1.09
N LYS A 522 -43.72 -8.29 -0.29
CA LYS A 522 -45.12 -8.35 0.19
C LYS A 522 -46.13 -8.23 -0.95
N ALA A 523 -45.87 -7.33 -1.90
CA ALA A 523 -46.74 -7.11 -3.04
C ALA A 523 -46.75 -8.29 -4.03
N THR A 524 -45.64 -9.02 -4.13
CA THR A 524 -45.47 -10.17 -5.04
C THR A 524 -45.83 -11.51 -4.40
N GLY A 525 -45.88 -11.60 -3.06
CA GLY A 525 -46.36 -12.78 -2.34
C GLY A 525 -45.31 -13.89 -2.14
N HIS A 526 -44.02 -13.56 -2.20
CA HIS A 526 -42.93 -14.51 -1.99
C HIS A 526 -42.65 -14.75 -0.50
N ASN A 527 -43.33 -15.74 0.10
CA ASN A 527 -43.28 -16.01 1.56
C ASN A 527 -41.87 -16.29 2.10
N GLU A 528 -41.03 -17.06 1.38
CA GLU A 528 -39.66 -17.37 1.82
C GLU A 528 -38.79 -16.11 1.94
N VAL A 529 -38.94 -15.18 1.00
CA VAL A 529 -38.26 -13.87 1.04
C VAL A 529 -38.80 -13.02 2.19
N LEU A 530 -40.11 -13.08 2.47
CA LEU A 530 -40.69 -12.37 3.62
C LEU A 530 -40.16 -12.89 4.96
N ASP A 531 -39.95 -14.19 5.08
CA ASP A 531 -39.41 -14.80 6.28
C ASP A 531 -37.92 -14.46 6.46
N PHE A 532 -37.16 -14.33 5.37
CA PHE A 532 -35.79 -13.83 5.42
C PHE A 532 -35.68 -12.42 6.00
N PHE A 533 -36.54 -11.48 5.57
CA PHE A 533 -36.55 -10.11 6.10
C PHE A 533 -37.10 -9.98 7.54
N ARG A 534 -37.65 -11.05 8.12
CA ARG A 534 -38.17 -11.05 9.50
C ARG A 534 -37.13 -11.53 10.52
N GLN A 535 -36.06 -12.17 10.07
CA GLN A 535 -34.93 -12.63 10.87
C GLN A 535 -33.94 -11.48 11.07
#